data_AF-A0AAQ4EUG1-F1
#
_entry.id   AF-A0AAQ4EUG1-F1
#
_cell.length_a   1.000
_cell.length_b   1.000
_cell.length_c   1.000
_cell.angle_alpha   90.00
_cell.angle_beta   90.00
_cell.angle_gamma   90.00
#
_symmetry.space_group_name_H-M   'P 1'
#
loop_
_entity.id
_entity.type
_entity.pdbx_description
1 polymer ?
#
loop_
_entity_poly.entity_id
_entity_poly.type
_entity_poly.pdbx_seq_one_letter_code
_entity_poly.pdbx_strand_id
1 'polypeptide(L)'
;MADTETAAARGDNAAAGEAVHDSTLELQPHLALDSCIPASDSAVPVCRICYGEADEENGILLMPCNCRGSIAFAHRLCLEVCLREWDTDRCKVCRARIKVRRKRAVRTS
;
A
#
# COMPACT_ATOMS: atom_id res chain seq x y z
N MET A 1 -14.79 70.22 33.10
CA MET A 1 -14.04 71.38 32.58
C MET A 1 -12.86 70.75 31.86
N ALA A 2 -13.04 70.36 30.60
CA ALA A 2 -13.13 71.21 29.41
C ALA A 2 -11.71 71.34 28.81
N ASP A 3 -11.45 70.74 27.65
CA ASP A 3 -11.67 71.28 26.29
C ASP A 3 -10.63 72.36 25.94
N THR A 4 -9.99 72.42 24.76
CA THR A 4 -10.01 71.58 23.53
C THR A 4 -8.65 70.83 23.39
N GLU A 5 -7.94 70.50 22.29
CA GLU A 5 -7.88 70.71 20.81
C GLU A 5 -7.17 69.46 20.18
N THR A 6 -6.91 69.26 18.88
CA THR A 6 -7.55 69.52 17.55
C THR A 6 -6.55 69.02 16.47
N ALA A 7 -7.02 68.69 15.24
CA ALA A 7 -6.22 68.31 14.04
C ALA A 7 -5.44 66.97 14.14
N ALA A 8 -5.68 65.89 13.37
CA ALA A 8 -6.35 65.65 12.08
C ALA A 8 -5.52 65.89 10.79
N ALA A 9 -4.79 64.85 10.35
CA ALA A 9 -4.42 64.54 8.97
C ALA A 9 -4.10 63.02 8.93
N ARG A 10 -4.88 62.20 8.22
CA ARG A 10 -4.73 61.79 6.80
C ARG A 10 -3.44 61.03 6.49
N GLY A 11 -3.61 59.83 5.94
CA GLY A 11 -2.58 58.82 5.72
C GLY A 11 -3.16 57.62 4.97
N ASP A 12 -3.93 57.91 3.93
CA ASP A 12 -4.69 56.95 3.16
C ASP A 12 -3.77 55.98 2.38
N ASN A 13 -3.91 54.67 2.60
CA ASN A 13 -3.77 53.70 1.51
C ASN A 13 -4.68 52.48 1.75
N ALA A 14 -5.13 51.88 0.65
CA ALA A 14 -6.08 50.77 0.63
C ALA A 14 -5.52 49.57 -0.17
N ALA A 15 -6.35 48.53 -0.31
CA ALA A 15 -6.24 47.49 -1.35
C ALA A 15 -5.01 46.58 -1.35
N ALA A 16 -4.97 45.66 -0.39
CA ALA A 16 -5.15 44.22 -0.67
C ALA A 16 -5.94 43.64 0.53
N GLY A 17 -6.87 42.70 0.41
CA GLY A 17 -6.86 41.51 -0.44
C GLY A 17 -6.47 40.32 0.45
N GLU A 18 -7.30 39.30 0.69
CA GLU A 18 -8.63 39.02 0.13
C GLU A 18 -9.45 38.12 1.07
N ALA A 19 -10.78 38.19 1.02
CA ALA A 19 -11.66 37.31 1.80
C ALA A 19 -12.02 36.05 0.98
N VAL A 20 -11.25 34.98 1.17
CA VAL A 20 -11.52 33.63 0.64
C VAL A 20 -12.10 32.81 1.79
N HIS A 21 -13.43 32.63 1.85
CA HIS A 21 -14.14 31.49 1.23
C HIS A 21 -13.54 30.17 1.74
N ASP A 22 -14.01 29.63 2.86
CA ASP A 22 -15.24 28.83 2.96
C ASP A 22 -15.44 27.81 1.83
N SER A 23 -15.60 26.54 2.23
CA SER A 23 -16.20 25.45 1.47
C SER A 23 -15.75 25.23 0.01
N THR A 24 -14.55 24.65 -0.19
CA THR A 24 -14.34 23.67 -1.28
C THR A 24 -13.36 22.58 -0.85
N LEU A 25 -13.79 21.31 -0.92
CA LEU A 25 -12.88 20.16 -0.89
C LEU A 25 -12.25 20.01 -2.28
N GLU A 26 -11.14 20.70 -2.54
CA GLU A 26 -10.37 20.51 -3.78
C GLU A 26 -9.58 19.19 -3.74
N LEU A 27 -10.29 18.10 -4.04
CA LEU A 27 -9.73 16.81 -4.40
C LEU A 27 -8.92 16.94 -5.70
N GLN A 28 -7.62 17.25 -5.57
CA GLN A 28 -6.73 17.52 -6.71
C GLN A 28 -6.72 16.38 -7.74
N PRO A 29 -7.23 16.58 -8.97
CA PRO A 29 -7.54 15.51 -9.90
C PRO A 29 -6.34 15.13 -10.78
N HIS A 30 -5.37 14.40 -10.23
CA HIS A 30 -4.30 13.79 -11.03
C HIS A 30 -4.79 12.49 -11.68
N LEU A 31 -5.50 12.61 -12.81
CA LEU A 31 -6.05 11.47 -13.52
C LEU A 31 -4.95 10.58 -14.14
N ALA A 32 -5.20 9.27 -14.03
CA ALA A 32 -4.80 8.21 -14.96
C ALA A 32 -3.31 8.11 -15.34
N LEU A 33 -2.62 7.17 -14.68
CA LEU A 33 -1.96 6.12 -15.46
C LEU A 33 -2.29 4.73 -14.89
N ASP A 34 -3.02 3.94 -15.66
CA ASP A 34 -3.26 2.52 -15.38
C ASP A 34 -2.02 1.71 -15.82
N SER A 35 -0.95 1.80 -15.03
CA SER A 35 0.27 1.01 -15.21
C SER A 35 1.08 0.89 -13.91
N CYS A 36 1.63 -0.29 -13.65
CA CYS A 36 2.43 -0.56 -12.47
C CYS A 36 3.82 0.10 -12.58
N ILE A 37 4.08 1.15 -11.79
CA ILE A 37 5.42 1.77 -11.68
C ILE A 37 6.09 1.39 -10.35
N PRO A 38 6.90 0.31 -10.30
CA PRO A 38 7.89 0.16 -9.25
C PRO A 38 9.07 1.11 -9.53
N ALA A 39 8.94 2.39 -9.15
CA ALA A 39 9.97 3.43 -9.38
C ALA A 39 11.23 3.30 -8.49
N SER A 40 11.54 2.08 -8.04
CA SER A 40 12.71 1.74 -7.22
C SER A 40 13.29 0.43 -7.73
N ASP A 41 14.53 0.48 -8.24
CA ASP A 41 15.26 -0.61 -8.92
C ASP A 41 15.71 -1.76 -7.98
N SER A 42 15.03 -1.94 -6.85
CA SER A 42 15.45 -2.85 -5.76
C SER A 42 14.28 -3.35 -4.90
N ALA A 43 13.09 -3.49 -5.48
CA ALA A 43 11.94 -4.11 -4.80
C ALA A 43 12.13 -5.65 -4.72
N VAL A 44 12.93 -6.10 -3.73
CA VAL A 44 13.20 -7.52 -3.48
C VAL A 44 11.87 -8.28 -3.29
N PRO A 45 11.66 -9.44 -3.94
CA PRO A 45 10.47 -10.24 -3.70
C PRO A 45 10.47 -10.77 -2.26
N VAL A 46 9.32 -10.64 -1.59
CA VAL A 46 9.09 -11.12 -0.21
C VAL A 46 7.95 -12.12 -0.14
N CYS A 47 7.98 -13.00 0.84
CA CYS A 47 6.94 -13.97 1.09
C CYS A 47 5.66 -13.31 1.63
N ARG A 48 4.54 -13.46 0.91
CA ARG A 48 3.21 -12.95 1.30
C ARG A 48 2.59 -13.56 2.58
N ILE A 49 3.38 -14.28 3.39
CA ILE A 49 2.95 -15.03 4.58
C ILE A 49 3.76 -14.58 5.81
N CYS A 50 5.10 -14.61 5.74
CA CYS A 50 5.99 -14.17 6.82
C CYS A 50 6.70 -12.83 6.56
N TYR A 51 6.56 -12.26 5.35
CA TYR A 51 7.20 -11.02 4.88
C TYR A 51 8.73 -11.05 4.75
N GLY A 52 9.38 -12.20 4.97
CA GLY A 52 10.82 -12.41 4.71
C GLY A 52 11.17 -12.55 3.22
N GLU A 53 12.43 -12.26 2.88
CA GLU A 53 13.04 -12.39 1.55
C GLU A 53 13.44 -13.84 1.23
N ALA A 54 14.15 -14.11 0.13
CA ALA A 54 14.68 -15.45 -0.17
C ALA A 54 16.08 -15.63 0.45
N ASP A 55 16.19 -16.49 1.47
CA ASP A 55 17.42 -16.76 2.24
C ASP A 55 17.65 -18.27 2.47
N GLU A 56 18.67 -18.64 3.26
CA GLU A 56 19.03 -20.03 3.54
C GLU A 56 18.11 -20.73 4.57
N GLU A 57 17.42 -19.97 5.43
CA GLU A 57 16.57 -20.50 6.51
C GLU A 57 15.12 -20.71 6.03
N ASN A 58 14.53 -19.67 5.47
CA ASN A 58 13.18 -19.64 4.93
C ASN A 58 13.13 -20.28 3.51
N GLY A 59 14.26 -20.26 2.80
CA GLY A 59 14.46 -20.92 1.51
C GLY A 59 13.98 -20.10 0.31
N ILE A 60 13.88 -20.76 -0.85
CA ILE A 60 13.47 -20.08 -2.09
C ILE A 60 12.00 -19.63 -2.08
N LEU A 61 11.77 -18.44 -2.63
CA LEU A 61 10.44 -17.93 -2.96
C LEU A 61 9.92 -18.59 -4.26
N LEU A 62 8.64 -18.96 -4.23
CA LEU A 62 7.92 -19.56 -5.35
C LEU A 62 6.70 -18.70 -5.71
N MET A 63 6.23 -18.80 -6.95
CA MET A 63 4.90 -18.30 -7.35
C MET A 63 3.87 -19.44 -7.33
N PRO A 64 3.19 -19.71 -6.20
CA PRO A 64 2.23 -20.81 -6.10
C PRO A 64 0.98 -20.68 -6.97
N CYS A 65 0.63 -19.47 -7.40
CA CYS A 65 -0.66 -19.18 -8.02
C CYS A 65 -0.59 -17.94 -8.92
N ASN A 66 -1.67 -17.63 -9.64
CA ASN A 66 -1.71 -16.52 -10.60
C ASN A 66 -1.94 -15.14 -9.94
N CYS A 67 -1.35 -14.91 -8.75
CA CYS A 67 -1.23 -13.58 -8.17
C CYS A 67 -0.15 -12.77 -8.92
N ARG A 68 -0.18 -11.44 -8.80
CA ARG A 68 0.77 -10.52 -9.44
C ARG A 68 1.31 -9.52 -8.40
N GLY A 69 2.46 -8.91 -8.69
CA GLY A 69 3.14 -8.02 -7.73
C GLY A 69 3.69 -8.77 -6.50
N SER A 70 3.88 -8.06 -5.40
CA SER A 70 4.43 -8.62 -4.14
C SER A 70 3.69 -9.87 -3.65
N ILE A 71 2.35 -9.89 -3.75
CA ILE A 71 1.52 -11.04 -3.33
C ILE A 71 1.62 -12.27 -4.26
N ALA A 72 2.47 -12.25 -5.29
CA ALA A 72 2.76 -13.43 -6.11
C ALA A 72 3.61 -14.47 -5.37
N PHE A 73 4.48 -14.05 -4.45
CA PHE A 73 5.57 -14.87 -3.90
C PHE A 73 5.24 -15.46 -2.52
N ALA A 74 5.73 -16.67 -2.28
CA ALA A 74 5.71 -17.33 -0.96
C ALA A 74 6.84 -18.37 -0.85
N HIS A 75 7.45 -18.51 0.33
CA HIS A 75 8.38 -19.60 0.60
C HIS A 75 7.69 -20.96 0.49
N ARG A 76 8.46 -21.98 0.10
CA ARG A 76 7.96 -23.36 0.09
C ARG A 76 7.47 -23.81 1.48
N LEU A 77 8.20 -23.50 2.54
CA LEU A 77 7.85 -23.90 3.92
C LEU A 77 6.58 -23.21 4.41
N CYS A 78 6.51 -21.88 4.34
CA CYS A 78 5.32 -21.11 4.73
C CYS A 78 4.07 -21.55 3.94
N LEU A 79 4.22 -21.88 2.66
CA LEU A 79 3.14 -22.42 1.85
C LEU A 79 2.71 -23.84 2.29
N GLU A 80 3.65 -24.73 2.63
CA GLU A 80 3.34 -26.06 3.18
C GLU A 80 2.63 -25.99 4.54
N VAL A 81 2.87 -24.93 5.33
CA VAL A 81 2.13 -24.60 6.57
C VAL A 81 0.73 -24.07 6.25
N CYS A 82 0.59 -22.98 5.46
CA CYS A 82 -0.73 -22.43 5.15
C CYS A 82 -1.64 -23.41 4.40
N LEU A 83 -1.09 -24.32 3.58
CA LEU A 83 -1.86 -25.39 2.94
C LEU A 83 -2.38 -26.46 3.93
N ARG A 84 -1.78 -26.58 5.12
CA ARG A 84 -2.22 -27.45 6.22
C ARG A 84 -3.28 -26.78 7.08
N GLU A 85 -3.14 -25.48 7.32
CA GLU A 85 -4.05 -24.70 8.18
C GLU A 85 -5.33 -24.25 7.46
N TRP A 86 -5.24 -23.92 6.17
CA TRP A 86 -6.37 -23.35 5.41
C TRP A 86 -7.21 -24.42 4.67
N ASP A 87 -6.84 -25.69 4.80
CA ASP A 87 -7.45 -26.89 4.19
C ASP A 87 -7.99 -26.69 2.76
N THR A 88 -7.17 -26.07 1.89
CA THR A 88 -7.60 -25.73 0.52
C THR A 88 -6.46 -25.87 -0.50
N ASP A 89 -6.80 -26.27 -1.73
CA ASP A 89 -5.89 -26.26 -2.88
C ASP A 89 -5.92 -24.94 -3.67
N ARG A 90 -6.65 -23.91 -3.20
CA ARG A 90 -6.86 -22.64 -3.91
C ARG A 90 -6.30 -21.45 -3.16
N CYS A 91 -5.77 -20.48 -3.90
CA CYS A 91 -5.36 -19.20 -3.32
C CYS A 91 -6.59 -18.38 -2.89
N LYS A 92 -6.65 -17.96 -1.62
CA LYS A 92 -7.74 -17.12 -1.09
C LYS A 92 -7.91 -15.79 -1.85
N VAL A 93 -6.85 -15.27 -2.48
CA VAL A 93 -6.88 -14.03 -3.29
C VAL A 93 -7.36 -14.32 -4.72
N CYS A 94 -6.54 -14.98 -5.55
CA CYS A 94 -6.83 -15.15 -6.98
C CYS A 94 -7.69 -16.38 -7.34
N ARG A 95 -8.16 -17.17 -6.35
CA ARG A 95 -9.02 -18.38 -6.47
C ARG A 95 -8.49 -19.53 -7.36
N ALA A 96 -7.36 -19.32 -8.02
CA ALA A 96 -6.65 -20.31 -8.82
C ALA A 96 -6.07 -21.44 -7.94
N ARG A 97 -5.91 -22.63 -8.54
CA ARG A 97 -5.24 -23.77 -7.90
C ARG A 97 -3.77 -23.46 -7.61
N ILE A 98 -3.31 -23.90 -6.45
CA ILE A 98 -1.94 -23.75 -5.97
C ILE A 98 -1.05 -24.84 -6.58
N LYS A 99 -0.09 -24.42 -7.40
CA LYS A 99 0.74 -25.28 -8.28
C LYS A 99 1.99 -25.84 -7.59
N VAL A 100 1.89 -26.38 -6.37
CA VAL A 100 3.05 -27.01 -5.69
C VAL A 100 2.88 -28.50 -5.43
N ARG A 101 3.99 -29.23 -5.47
CA ARG A 101 4.06 -30.67 -5.16
C ARG A 101 3.99 -30.88 -3.64
N ARG A 102 2.77 -30.91 -3.08
CA ARG A 102 2.56 -31.39 -1.70
C ARG A 102 3.18 -32.79 -1.56
N LYS A 103 4.26 -32.93 -0.79
CA LYS A 103 4.64 -34.25 -0.26
C LYS A 103 3.51 -34.68 0.66
N ARG A 104 2.78 -35.75 0.31
CA ARG A 104 1.73 -36.30 1.19
C ARG A 104 2.42 -36.85 2.44
N ALA A 105 2.31 -36.14 3.56
CA ALA A 105 2.54 -36.72 4.86
C ALA A 105 1.48 -37.83 5.04
N VAL A 106 1.90 -39.08 4.94
CA VAL A 106 1.04 -40.22 5.25
C VAL A 106 0.72 -40.12 6.74
N ARG A 107 -0.54 -39.87 7.08
CA ARG A 107 -1.05 -40.10 8.43
C ARG A 107 -1.12 -41.61 8.62
N THR A 108 -0.01 -42.21 9.07
CA THR A 108 -0.04 -43.54 9.66
C THR A 108 -0.86 -43.46 10.93
N SER A 109 -1.98 -44.19 10.94
CA SER A 109 -2.82 -44.44 12.11
C SER A 109 -2.18 -45.46 13.04
#